data_AF-A0A429MJ11-F1
#
_entry.id   AF-A0A429MJ11-F1
#
_cell.length_a   1.000
_cell.length_b   1.000
_cell.length_c   1.000
_cell.angle_alpha   90.00
_cell.angle_beta   90.00
_cell.angle_gamma   90.00
#
_symmetry.space_group_name_H-M   'P 1'
#
loop_
_entity.id
_entity.type
_entity.pdbx_description
1 polymer ?
#
loop_
_entity_poly.entity_id
_entity_poly.type
_entity_poly.pdbx_seq_one_letter_code
_entity_poly.pdbx_strand_id
1 'polypeptide(L)' 'MLEAFYATERGSLEDATINGGFDLHPELVWLDLIAPSQEEQQWVLDAYNQNLPTLKSLEDISSSARFYRDDDGI' A
#
# COMPACT_ATOMS: atom_id res chain seq x y z
N MET A 1 7.97 7.77 1.26
CA MET A 1 8.92 6.72 0.86
C MET A 1 8.14 5.45 0.65
N LEU A 2 8.13 4.97 -0.58
CA LEU A 2 7.44 3.74 -0.99
C LEU A 2 8.48 2.67 -1.32
N GLU A 3 8.35 1.51 -0.67
CA GLU A 3 9.09 0.29 -0.99
C GLU A 3 8.10 -0.78 -1.47
N ALA A 4 8.54 -1.65 -2.37
CA ALA A 4 7.68 -2.63 -3.02
C ALA A 4 8.41 -3.96 -3.19
N PHE A 5 7.68 -5.06 -3.10
CA PHE A 5 8.27 -6.40 -3.06
C PHE A 5 7.51 -7.41 -3.92
N TYR A 6 8.25 -8.27 -4.60
CA TYR A 6 7.72 -9.50 -5.21
C TYR A 6 7.92 -10.69 -4.27
N ALA A 7 7.01 -11.68 -4.35
CA ALA A 7 7.23 -12.97 -3.71
C ALA A 7 8.13 -13.85 -4.59
N THR A 8 9.15 -14.45 -3.99
CA THR A 8 9.94 -15.49 -4.65
C THR A 8 9.23 -16.85 -4.55
N GLU A 9 9.57 -17.79 -5.43
CA GLU A 9 9.04 -19.18 -5.37
C GLU A 9 9.36 -19.89 -4.04
N ARG A 10 10.34 -19.39 -3.28
CA ARG A 10 10.75 -19.95 -1.99
C ARG A 10 10.03 -19.31 -0.81
N GLY A 11 9.11 -18.38 -1.05
CA GLY A 11 8.34 -17.68 -0.03
C GLY A 11 9.09 -16.53 0.66
N SER A 12 10.21 -16.08 0.09
CA SER A 12 10.89 -14.84 0.53
C SER A 12 10.39 -13.64 -0.27
N LEU A 13 10.76 -12.44 0.16
CA LEU A 13 10.49 -11.20 -0.54
C LEU A 13 11.74 -10.72 -1.27
N GLU A 14 11.56 -10.13 -2.45
CA GLU A 14 12.61 -9.50 -3.24
C GLU A 14 12.21 -8.05 -3.55
N ASP A 15 13.11 -7.12 -3.29
CA ASP A 15 12.91 -5.68 -3.52
C ASP A 15 12.66 -5.36 -5.01
N ALA A 16 11.68 -4.50 -5.25
CA ALA A 16 11.43 -3.88 -6.54
C ALA A 16 11.94 -2.43 -6.52
N THR A 17 12.64 -2.02 -7.58
CA THR A 17 13.03 -0.61 -7.75
C THR A 17 11.85 0.17 -8.31
N ILE A 18 11.37 1.17 -7.56
CA ILE A 18 10.26 2.03 -7.97
C ILE A 18 10.78 3.42 -8.33
N ASN A 19 10.59 3.82 -9.59
CA ASN A 19 10.92 5.14 -10.12
C ASN A 19 9.66 5.97 -10.40
N GLY A 20 8.49 5.34 -10.42
CA GLY A 20 7.20 5.99 -10.61
C GLY A 20 6.04 5.00 -10.50
N GLY A 21 4.80 5.51 -10.56
CA GLY A 21 3.60 4.68 -10.45
C GLY A 21 3.45 3.61 -11.53
N PHE A 22 4.16 3.73 -12.66
CA PHE A 22 4.18 2.71 -13.72
C PHE A 22 4.95 1.43 -13.33
N ASP A 23 5.79 1.48 -12.29
CA ASP A 23 6.51 0.32 -11.75
C ASP A 23 5.65 -0.48 -10.74
N LEU A 24 4.45 0.02 -10.37
CA LEU A 24 3.52 -0.64 -9.47
C LEU A 24 2.71 -1.72 -10.18
N HIS A 25 3.38 -2.84 -10.44
CA HIS A 25 2.80 -3.99 -11.12
C HIS A 25 1.80 -4.76 -10.23
N PRO A 26 0.74 -5.36 -10.80
CA PRO A 26 -0.22 -6.19 -10.06
C PRO A 26 0.39 -7.41 -9.36
N GLU A 27 1.56 -7.88 -9.79
CA GLU A 27 2.27 -9.03 -9.24
C GLU A 27 3.06 -8.71 -7.96
N LEU A 28 3.20 -7.43 -7.62
CA LEU A 28 3.76 -7.02 -6.32
C LEU A 28 2.85 -7.53 -5.20
N VAL A 29 3.47 -8.11 -4.18
CA VAL A 29 2.74 -8.75 -3.08
C VAL A 29 2.71 -7.90 -1.81
N TRP A 30 3.61 -6.94 -1.71
CA TRP A 30 3.69 -6.04 -0.57
C TRP A 30 4.21 -4.67 -0.98
N LEU A 31 3.53 -3.64 -0.46
CA LEU A 31 3.97 -2.25 -0.52
C LEU A 31 4.13 -1.76 0.92
N ASP A 32 5.29 -1.16 1.22
CA ASP A 32 5.52 -0.47 2.50
C ASP A 32 5.60 1.04 2.24
N LEU A 33 4.80 1.80 2.99
CA LEU A 33 4.66 3.25 2.82
C LEU A 33 4.99 3.95 4.14
N ILE A 34 6.14 4.62 4.17
CA ILE A 34 6.58 5.44 5.30
C ILE A 34 6.46 6.91 4.92
N ALA A 35 5.55 7.61 5.60
CA ALA A 35 5.24 9.02 5.36
C ALA A 35 5.16 9.35 3.84
N PRO A 36 4.28 8.68 3.09
CA PRO A 36 4.28 8.80 1.64
C PRO A 36 3.87 10.20 1.18
N SER A 37 4.48 10.68 0.11
CA SER A 37 4.09 11.91 -0.55
C SER A 37 2.69 11.79 -1.15
N GLN A 38 2.04 12.91 -1.49
CA GLN A 38 0.74 12.86 -2.18
C GLN A 38 0.84 12.17 -3.54
N GLU A 39 1.98 12.29 -4.21
CA GLU A 39 2.24 11.63 -5.49
C GLU A 39 2.35 10.11 -5.32
N GLU A 40 3.09 9.63 -4.32
CA GLU A 40 3.18 8.20 -4.00
C GLU A 40 1.80 7.62 -3.62
N GLN A 41 0.98 8.38 -2.88
CA GLN A 41 -0.39 7.98 -2.56
C GLN A 41 -1.27 7.87 -3.82
N GLN A 42 -1.12 8.81 -4.75
CA GLN A 42 -1.85 8.77 -6.02
C GLN A 42 -1.44 7.58 -6.87
N TRP A 43 -0.15 7.21 -6.88
CA TRP A 43 0.31 6.02 -7.59
C TRP A 43 -0.36 4.74 -7.10
N VAL A 44 -0.48 4.57 -5.77
CA VAL A 44 -1.16 3.40 -5.18
C VAL A 44 -2.65 3.39 -5.53
N LEU A 45 -3.31 4.55 -5.47
CA LEU A 45 -4.71 4.68 -5.85
C LEU A 45 -4.93 4.31 -7.32
N ASP A 46 -4.12 4.83 -8.23
CA ASP A 46 -4.25 4.57 -9.66
C ASP A 46 -3.93 3.12 -10.03
N ALA A 47 -2.93 2.51 -9.39
CA ALA A 47 -2.48 1.15 -9.69
C ALA A 47 -3.39 0.06 -9.12
N TYR A 48 -3.93 0.25 -7.91
CA TYR A 48 -4.67 -0.79 -7.18
C TYR A 48 -6.11 -0.43 -6.84
N ASN A 49 -6.54 0.80 -7.14
CA ASN A 49 -7.85 1.33 -6.74
C ASN A 49 -8.08 1.21 -5.22
N GLN A 50 -7.03 1.50 -4.45
CA GLN A 50 -7.02 1.42 -2.99
C GLN A 50 -6.82 2.81 -2.37
N ASN A 51 -7.73 3.20 -1.48
CA ASN A 51 -7.60 4.44 -0.73
C ASN A 51 -6.76 4.20 0.53
N LEU A 52 -5.62 4.90 0.64
CA LEU A 52 -4.81 4.86 1.85
C LEU A 52 -5.51 5.62 2.99
N PRO A 53 -5.45 5.09 4.24
CA PRO A 53 -6.05 5.76 5.38
C PRO A 53 -5.38 7.11 5.65
N THR A 54 -6.19 8.08 6.08
CA THR A 54 -5.69 9.39 6.51
C THR A 54 -4.97 9.30 7.86
N LEU A 55 -4.09 10.27 8.17
CA LEU A 55 -3.47 10.35 9.50
C LEU A 55 -4.52 10.42 10.63
N LYS A 56 -5.60 11.17 10.42
CA LYS A 56 -6.68 11.31 11.40
C LYS A 56 -7.41 9.99 11.66
N SER A 57 -7.63 9.16 10.64
CA SER A 57 -8.26 7.85 10.83
C SER A 57 -7.37 6.87 11.61
N LEU A 58 -6.04 7.03 11.55
CA LEU A 58 -5.10 6.19 12.31
C LEU A 58 -5.08 6.50 13.81
N GLU A 59 -5.51 7.70 14.21
CA GLU A 59 -5.59 8.13 15.62
C GLU A 59 -6.75 7.47 16.38
N ASP A 60 -7.78 6.98 15.67
CA ASP A 60 -8.93 6.34 16.30
C ASP A 60 -8.52 4.99 16.91
N ILE A 61 -8.79 4.82 18.21
CA ILE A 61 -8.43 3.62 18.97
C ILE A 61 -9.57 2.62 19.11
N SER A 62 -10.76 2.95 18.60
CA SER A 62 -11.90 2.06 18.65
C SER A 62 -11.68 0.82 17.78
N SER A 63 -12.18 -0.33 18.23
CA SER A 63 -12.07 -1.58 17.47
C SER A 63 -12.73 -1.46 16.10
N SER A 64 -13.84 -0.73 16.00
CA SER A 64 -14.56 -0.48 14.75
C SER A 64 -13.79 0.37 13.75
N ALA A 65 -12.84 1.21 14.18
CA ALA A 65 -12.00 1.99 13.29
C ALA A 65 -10.71 1.26 12.88
N ARG A 66 -10.39 0.13 13.53
CA ARG A 66 -9.14 -0.64 13.31
C ARG A 66 -9.34 -1.97 12.62
N PHE A 67 -10.52 -2.56 12.81
CA PHE A 67 -10.88 -3.85 12.25
C PHE A 67 -12.28 -3.73 11.65
N TYR A 68 -12.33 -3.50 10.34
CA TYR A 68 -13.56 -3.37 9.59
C TYR A 68 -13.39 -4.02 8.21
N ARG A 69 -14.47 -4.08 7.46
CA ARG A 69 -14.44 -4.46 6.05
C ARG A 69 -15.29 -3.45 5.31
N ASP A 70 -14.73 -2.82 4.30
CA ASP A 70 -15.44 -1.88 3.44
C ASP A 70 -15.39 -2.39 1.98
N ASP A 71 -15.75 -1.51 1.05
CA ASP A 71 -15.74 -1.81 -0.38
C ASP A 71 -14.31 -1.85 -0.96
N ASP A 72 -13.31 -1.31 -0.23
CA ASP A 72 -11.90 -1.27 -0.63
C ASP A 72 -11.11 -2.49 -0.08
N GLY A 73 -11.51 -3.10 1.05
CA GLY A 73 -10.83 -4.30 1.57
C GLY A 73 -11.19 -4.73 3.00
N ILE A 74 -10.40 -5.68 3.54
CA ILE A 74 -10.35 -6.04 4.98
C ILE A 74 -9.22 -5.27 5.64
#